data_AF-A0AAV3Y6B3-F1
#
_entry.id   AF-A0AAV3Y6B3-F1
#
_cell.length_a   1.000
_cell.length_b   1.000
_cell.length_c   1.000
_cell.angle_alpha   90.00
_cell.angle_beta   90.00
_cell.angle_gamma   90.00
#
_symmetry.space_group_name_H-M   'P 1'
#
loop_
_entity.id
_entity.type
_entity.pdbx_description
1 polymer ?
#
loop_
_entity_poly.entity_id
_entity_poly.type
_entity_poly.pdbx_seq_one_letter_code
_entity_poly.pdbx_strand_id
1 'polypeptide(L)'
;MKCYRGVDNKIRLFRPMENMLRMTRSTARTALPPFDELELLKCIKKLVSIDQEWVPYADDCSLYLRPTYIGTEPSLGVTLSADAKLFVITGPVGPFFPTGMKAVRLLADPQFVRAWPGGCGAYKMGSNYAPTVAVQRYALKEHNCQQVLWLYGDDHQMTEVGTMNLFVYWINENGGEGSVRLWYGMCCMSSASDSVPRPGTDHR
;
A
#
# COMPACT_ATOMS: atom_id res chain seq x y z
N MET A 1 6.82 -3.79 1.26
CA MET A 1 6.61 -4.55 2.51
C MET A 1 7.74 -4.20 3.49
N LYS A 2 7.77 -4.77 4.69
CA LYS A 2 8.80 -4.45 5.70
C LYS A 2 9.33 -5.70 6.37
N CYS A 3 10.60 -5.66 6.78
CA CYS A 3 11.15 -6.57 7.77
C CYS A 3 11.58 -5.83 9.03
N TYR A 4 11.48 -6.53 10.15
CA TYR A 4 11.65 -6.01 11.50
C TYR A 4 12.61 -6.88 12.26
N ARG A 5 13.47 -6.26 13.08
CA ARG A 5 14.27 -6.95 14.08
C ARG A 5 13.44 -7.03 15.36
N GLY A 6 13.18 -8.23 15.84
CA GLY A 6 12.42 -8.45 17.07
C GLY A 6 13.29 -8.21 18.31
N VAL A 7 12.64 -8.14 19.48
CA VAL A 7 13.29 -8.06 20.80
C VAL A 7 14.25 -9.22 21.08
N ASP A 8 14.05 -10.36 20.41
CA ASP A 8 14.91 -11.54 20.45
C ASP A 8 16.03 -11.51 19.39
N ASN A 9 16.27 -10.34 18.80
CA ASN A 9 17.22 -10.09 17.71
C ASN A 9 16.94 -10.86 16.41
N LYS A 10 15.80 -11.57 16.29
CA LYS A 10 15.43 -12.31 15.06
C LYS A 10 14.72 -11.40 14.06
N ILE A 11 15.10 -11.52 12.80
CA ILE A 11 14.50 -10.75 11.69
C ILE A 11 13.25 -11.47 11.19
N ARG A 12 12.15 -10.73 11.03
CA ARG A 12 10.84 -11.24 10.59
C ARG A 12 10.26 -10.38 9.47
N LEU A 13 9.59 -11.03 8.53
CA LEU A 13 8.77 -10.39 7.51
C LEU A 13 7.30 -10.38 7.97
N PHE A 14 6.62 -9.25 7.83
CA PHE A 14 5.20 -9.18 8.15
C PHE A 14 4.35 -9.58 6.94
N ARG A 15 3.62 -10.71 7.05
CA ARG A 15 2.70 -11.26 6.04
C ARG A 15 3.24 -11.14 4.59
N PRO A 16 4.43 -11.68 4.28
CA PRO A 16 5.06 -11.47 2.98
C PRO A 16 4.26 -12.10 1.83
N MET A 17 3.56 -13.22 2.07
CA MET A 17 2.75 -13.88 1.04
C MET A 17 1.62 -13.00 0.53
N GLU A 18 0.97 -12.19 1.38
CA GLU A 18 -0.05 -11.23 0.92
C GLU A 18 0.51 -10.21 -0.07
N ASN A 19 1.78 -9.83 0.11
CA ASN A 19 2.46 -8.95 -0.81
C ASN A 19 2.79 -9.65 -2.13
N MET A 20 3.17 -10.93 -2.10
CA MET A 20 3.40 -11.72 -3.31
C MET A 20 2.10 -11.93 -4.10
N LEU A 21 1.02 -12.37 -3.44
CA LEU A 21 -0.30 -12.53 -4.07
C LEU A 21 -0.78 -11.22 -4.71
N ARG A 22 -0.59 -10.09 -4.03
CA ARG A 22 -0.94 -8.77 -4.59
C ARG A 22 -0.04 -8.38 -5.78
N MET A 23 1.24 -8.74 -5.74
CA MET A 23 2.16 -8.51 -6.85
C MET A 23 1.74 -9.34 -8.06
N THR A 24 1.45 -10.64 -7.90
CA THR A 24 0.92 -11.52 -8.96
C THR A 24 -0.33 -10.95 -9.61
N ARG A 25 -1.32 -10.52 -8.81
CA ARG A 25 -2.54 -9.88 -9.34
C ARG A 25 -2.23 -8.62 -10.14
N SER A 26 -1.24 -7.83 -9.72
CA SER A 26 -0.82 -6.62 -10.44
C SER A 26 -0.08 -6.97 -11.73
N THR A 27 0.81 -7.97 -11.70
CA THR A 27 1.52 -8.52 -12.87
C THR A 27 0.56 -8.98 -13.95
N ALA A 28 -0.48 -9.72 -13.56
CA ALA A 28 -1.52 -10.16 -14.49
C ALA A 28 -2.26 -8.99 -15.14
N ARG A 29 -2.59 -7.93 -14.37
CA ARG A 29 -3.25 -6.72 -14.91
C ARG A 29 -2.37 -5.93 -15.86
N THR A 30 -1.05 -5.93 -15.65
CA THR A 30 -0.07 -5.26 -16.53
C THR A 30 0.38 -6.13 -17.70
N ALA A 31 -0.10 -7.37 -17.80
CA ALA A 31 0.33 -8.35 -18.80
C ALA A 31 1.86 -8.56 -18.84
N LEU A 32 2.53 -8.41 -17.69
CA LEU A 32 3.94 -8.76 -17.56
C LEU A 32 4.08 -10.27 -17.38
N PRO A 33 5.26 -10.86 -17.67
CA PRO A 33 5.47 -12.29 -17.50
C PRO A 33 5.15 -12.75 -16.06
N PRO A 34 4.48 -13.90 -15.88
CA PRO A 34 4.22 -14.44 -14.55
C PRO A 34 5.53 -14.92 -13.90
N PHE A 35 5.53 -14.99 -12.57
CA PHE A 35 6.62 -15.55 -11.77
C PHE A 35 6.05 -16.39 -10.63
N ASP A 36 6.87 -17.28 -10.07
CA ASP A 36 6.52 -18.07 -8.89
C ASP A 36 6.66 -17.22 -7.61
N GLU A 37 5.57 -17.06 -6.85
CA GLU A 37 5.55 -16.26 -5.63
C GLU A 37 6.49 -16.77 -4.54
N LEU A 38 6.62 -18.10 -4.42
CA LEU A 38 7.45 -18.73 -3.40
C LEU A 38 8.92 -18.57 -3.74
N GLU A 39 9.30 -18.71 -5.01
CA GLU A 39 10.67 -18.49 -5.46
C GLU A 39 11.10 -17.02 -5.31
N LEU A 40 10.24 -16.07 -5.70
CA LEU A 40 10.54 -14.65 -5.47
C LEU A 40 10.69 -14.36 -3.97
N LEU A 41 9.83 -14.94 -3.13
CA LEU A 41 9.93 -14.78 -1.68
C LEU A 41 11.23 -15.39 -1.12
N LYS A 42 11.70 -16.54 -1.63
CA LYS A 42 13.00 -17.11 -1.27
C LYS A 42 14.14 -16.15 -1.63
N CYS A 43 14.12 -15.56 -2.82
CA CYS A 43 15.10 -14.55 -3.25
C CYS A 43 15.08 -13.32 -2.33
N ILE A 44 13.90 -12.80 -1.97
CA ILE A 44 13.77 -11.67 -1.03
C ILE A 44 14.32 -12.03 0.35
N LYS A 45 14.02 -13.22 0.87
CA LYS A 45 14.56 -13.69 2.16
C LYS A 45 16.08 -13.79 2.11
N LYS A 46 16.66 -14.26 1.00
CA LYS A 46 18.11 -14.32 0.83
C LYS A 46 18.74 -12.93 0.77
N LEU A 47 18.13 -11.98 0.06
CA LEU A 47 18.55 -10.59 0.04
C LEU A 47 18.55 -9.98 1.46
N VAL A 48 17.47 -10.16 2.22
CA VAL A 48 17.39 -9.68 3.61
C VAL A 48 18.44 -10.34 4.50
N SER A 49 18.77 -11.61 4.27
CA SER A 49 19.84 -12.30 5.01
C SER A 49 21.23 -11.73 4.71
N ILE A 50 21.47 -11.27 3.48
CA ILE A 50 22.73 -10.61 3.09
C ILE A 50 22.76 -9.21 3.73
N ASP A 51 21.67 -8.46 3.61
CA ASP A 51 21.52 -7.09 4.12
C ASP A 51 21.08 -7.02 5.59
N GLN A 52 21.26 -8.08 6.39
CA GLN A 52 20.66 -8.17 7.72
C GLN A 52 21.09 -7.03 8.66
N GLU A 53 22.31 -6.53 8.51
CA GLU A 53 22.84 -5.40 9.29
C GLU A 53 22.17 -4.06 8.96
N TRP A 54 21.53 -3.95 7.79
CA TRP A 54 20.69 -2.79 7.44
C TRP A 54 19.32 -2.83 8.11
N VAL A 55 18.93 -3.97 8.70
CA VAL A 55 17.71 -4.05 9.52
C VAL A 55 17.98 -3.35 10.85
N PRO A 56 17.33 -2.19 11.11
CA PRO A 56 17.67 -1.35 12.25
C PRO A 56 17.63 -2.09 13.59
N TYR A 57 18.57 -1.72 14.47
CA TYR A 57 18.62 -2.16 15.87
C TYR A 57 17.77 -1.32 16.81
N ALA A 58 17.23 -0.20 16.32
CA ALA A 58 16.35 0.68 17.08
C ALA A 58 14.89 0.20 17.00
N ASP A 59 14.17 0.42 18.09
CA ASP A 59 12.72 0.21 18.16
C ASP A 59 11.98 1.11 17.16
N ASP A 60 10.76 0.71 16.79
CA ASP A 60 9.87 1.41 15.85
C ASP A 60 10.48 1.72 14.46
N CYS A 61 11.61 1.09 14.16
CA CYS A 61 12.29 1.17 12.87
C CYS A 61 12.13 -0.15 12.11
N SER A 62 12.34 -0.09 10.79
CA SER A 62 12.22 -1.28 9.94
C SER A 62 13.10 -1.13 8.71
N LEU A 63 13.41 -2.25 8.05
CA LEU A 63 13.96 -2.21 6.71
C LEU A 63 12.79 -2.36 5.71
N TYR A 64 12.62 -1.36 4.88
CA TYR A 64 11.58 -1.35 3.87
C TYR A 64 12.06 -2.08 2.62
N LEU A 65 11.23 -2.98 2.11
CA LEU A 65 11.51 -3.79 0.92
C LEU A 65 10.58 -3.37 -0.22
N ARG A 66 11.17 -3.04 -1.38
CA ARG A 66 10.48 -2.55 -2.58
C ARG A 66 10.75 -3.46 -3.78
N PRO A 67 10.07 -4.62 -3.88
CA PRO A 67 9.97 -5.32 -5.15
C PRO A 67 9.32 -4.42 -6.20
N THR A 68 9.89 -4.42 -7.39
CA THR A 68 9.48 -3.59 -8.52
C THR A 68 9.55 -4.44 -9.79
N TYR A 69 8.55 -4.30 -10.65
CA TYR A 69 8.49 -5.01 -11.92
C TYR A 69 8.09 -4.04 -13.03
N ILE A 70 8.91 -3.96 -14.07
CA ILE A 70 8.73 -3.06 -15.20
C ILE A 70 8.89 -3.81 -16.53
N GLY A 71 8.13 -3.42 -17.54
CA GLY A 71 8.42 -3.79 -18.93
C GLY A 71 9.61 -2.98 -19.44
N THR A 72 10.49 -3.61 -20.21
CA THR A 72 11.72 -2.99 -20.76
C THR A 72 11.83 -3.14 -22.27
N GLU A 73 10.70 -3.40 -22.94
CA GLU A 73 10.62 -3.54 -24.38
C GLU A 73 11.29 -2.35 -25.11
N PRO A 74 12.25 -2.60 -26.02
CA PRO A 74 12.90 -1.55 -26.80
C PRO A 74 12.03 -1.10 -27.99
N SER A 75 10.74 -0.88 -27.75
CA SER A 75 9.76 -0.46 -28.74
C SER A 75 8.91 0.68 -28.21
N LEU A 76 8.50 1.58 -29.11
CA LEU A 76 7.59 2.68 -28.79
C LEU A 76 6.11 2.27 -28.90
N GLY A 77 5.83 1.09 -29.45
CA GLY A 77 4.47 0.60 -29.62
C GLY A 77 3.83 0.21 -28.28
N VAL A 78 2.56 0.59 -28.08
CA VAL A 78 1.77 0.16 -26.91
C VAL A 78 1.32 -1.28 -27.13
N THR A 79 2.21 -2.22 -26.81
CA THR A 79 2.04 -3.65 -27.03
C THR A 79 2.48 -4.44 -25.80
N LEU A 80 2.30 -5.75 -25.82
CA LEU A 80 2.85 -6.61 -24.77
C LEU A 80 4.37 -6.50 -24.73
N SER A 81 4.93 -6.40 -23.53
CA SER A 81 6.37 -6.34 -23.31
C SER A 81 6.95 -7.75 -23.35
N ALA A 82 7.80 -8.06 -24.33
CA ALA A 82 8.53 -9.32 -24.40
C ALA A 82 9.76 -9.32 -23.48
N ASP A 83 10.30 -8.14 -23.18
CA ASP A 83 11.35 -7.94 -22.17
C ASP A 83 10.80 -7.29 -20.90
N ALA A 84 11.24 -7.75 -19.73
CA ALA A 84 10.82 -7.21 -18.45
C ALA A 84 11.89 -7.40 -17.37
N LYS A 85 11.91 -6.48 -16.40
CA LYS A 85 12.87 -6.46 -15.31
C LYS A 85 12.19 -6.46 -13.96
N LEU A 86 12.41 -7.54 -13.20
CA LEU A 86 12.01 -7.66 -11.80
C LEU A 86 13.23 -7.44 -10.90
N PHE A 87 13.12 -6.51 -9.96
CA PHE A 87 14.20 -6.19 -9.03
C PHE A 87 13.65 -5.80 -7.65
N VAL A 88 14.51 -5.86 -6.63
CA VAL A 88 14.14 -5.51 -5.24
C VAL A 88 15.20 -4.56 -4.69
N ILE A 89 14.75 -3.41 -4.18
CA ILE A 89 15.60 -2.49 -3.42
C ILE A 89 15.19 -2.47 -1.94
N THR A 90 16.15 -2.24 -1.07
CA THR A 90 15.96 -2.17 0.39
C THR A 90 16.33 -0.77 0.89
N GLY A 91 15.76 -0.33 2.01
CA GLY A 91 16.11 0.95 2.62
C GLY A 91 15.61 1.07 4.06
N PRO A 92 16.46 1.45 5.03
CA PRO A 92 16.04 1.59 6.42
C PRO A 92 15.05 2.75 6.54
N VAL A 93 14.01 2.56 7.34
CA VAL A 93 13.00 3.58 7.61
C VAL A 93 12.77 3.70 9.11
N GLY A 94 12.76 4.94 9.58
CA GLY A 94 12.43 5.29 10.96
C GLY A 94 10.92 5.33 11.21
N PRO A 95 10.52 5.72 12.42
CA PRO A 95 9.11 5.90 12.77
C PRO A 95 8.50 7.04 11.94
N PHE A 96 7.27 6.84 11.46
CA PHE A 96 6.50 7.90 10.80
C PHE A 96 6.10 9.02 11.77
N PHE A 97 6.03 8.71 13.06
CA PHE A 97 5.57 9.62 14.11
C PHE A 97 6.56 9.68 15.29
N PRO A 98 7.71 10.35 15.13
CA PRO A 98 8.77 10.37 16.16
C PRO A 98 8.38 11.09 17.46
N THR A 99 7.24 11.81 17.49
CA THR A 99 6.75 12.55 18.66
C THR A 99 5.34 12.11 19.11
N GLY A 100 4.96 10.87 18.79
CA GLY A 100 3.63 10.32 19.08
C GLY A 100 2.62 10.52 17.94
N MET A 101 1.47 9.82 18.02
CA MET A 101 0.39 9.91 17.02
C MET A 101 -0.17 11.33 16.95
N LYS A 102 0.27 12.10 15.95
CA LYS A 102 -0.32 13.39 15.60
C LYS A 102 -1.39 13.16 14.56
N ALA A 103 -2.61 13.62 14.86
CA ALA A 103 -3.68 13.65 13.88
C ALA A 103 -3.26 14.46 12.65
N VAL A 104 -3.73 14.03 11.48
CA VAL A 104 -3.51 14.71 10.21
C VAL A 104 -4.81 15.37 9.73
N ARG A 105 -4.69 16.52 9.08
CA ARG A 105 -5.79 17.16 8.35
C ARG A 105 -5.87 16.62 6.93
N LEU A 106 -7.10 16.36 6.50
CA LEU A 106 -7.40 15.75 5.20
C LEU A 106 -8.10 16.77 4.31
N LEU A 107 -7.62 16.93 3.08
CA LEU A 107 -8.39 17.61 2.03
C LEU A 107 -9.39 16.62 1.45
N ALA A 108 -10.69 16.92 1.55
CA ALA A 108 -11.77 16.14 0.97
C ALA A 108 -12.41 16.97 -0.14
N ASP A 109 -11.98 16.76 -1.38
CA ASP A 109 -12.37 17.58 -2.52
C ASP A 109 -12.81 16.69 -3.69
N PRO A 110 -14.11 16.70 -4.06
CA PRO A 110 -14.66 15.78 -5.05
C PRO A 110 -14.17 16.07 -6.48
N GLN A 111 -13.50 17.19 -6.73
CA GLN A 111 -12.93 17.47 -8.05
C GLN A 111 -11.80 16.49 -8.42
N PHE A 112 -11.18 15.81 -7.44
CA PHE A 112 -10.07 14.89 -7.65
C PHE A 112 -10.48 13.45 -7.35
N VAL A 113 -10.46 12.61 -8.39
CA VAL A 113 -10.77 11.18 -8.28
C VAL A 113 -9.50 10.35 -8.36
N ARG A 114 -9.26 9.48 -7.37
CA ARG A 114 -8.06 8.60 -7.34
C ARG A 114 -8.18 7.40 -8.27
N ALA A 115 -9.37 6.82 -8.31
CA ALA A 115 -9.67 5.58 -9.01
C ALA A 115 -11.18 5.51 -9.29
N TRP A 116 -11.57 4.63 -10.22
CA TRP A 116 -12.96 4.41 -10.61
C TRP A 116 -13.19 2.92 -10.93
N PRO A 117 -14.45 2.43 -10.87
CA PRO A 117 -14.81 1.07 -11.29
C PRO A 117 -14.36 0.77 -12.72
N GLY A 118 -13.80 -0.41 -12.95
CA GLY A 118 -13.20 -0.79 -14.24
C GLY A 118 -11.80 -0.23 -14.48
N GLY A 119 -11.35 0.73 -13.66
CA GLY A 119 -9.99 1.28 -13.70
C GLY A 119 -8.91 0.31 -13.18
N CYS A 120 -7.81 0.84 -12.67
CA CYS A 120 -6.73 0.03 -12.11
C CYS A 120 -6.42 0.31 -10.63
N GLY A 121 -7.29 1.04 -9.92
CA GLY A 121 -7.06 1.48 -8.53
C GLY A 121 -6.85 0.38 -7.50
N ALA A 122 -7.38 -0.82 -7.74
CA ALA A 122 -7.19 -2.00 -6.89
C ALA A 122 -5.81 -2.67 -7.05
N TYR A 123 -5.07 -2.34 -8.10
CA TYR A 123 -3.75 -2.91 -8.39
C TYR A 123 -2.64 -1.94 -7.97
N LYS A 124 -1.47 -2.47 -7.62
CA LYS A 124 -0.35 -1.63 -7.15
C LYS A 124 0.51 -1.13 -8.31
N MET A 125 -0.12 -0.42 -9.24
CA MET A 125 0.51 0.11 -10.45
C MET A 125 1.02 1.54 -10.24
N GLY A 126 2.16 1.89 -10.84
CA GLY A 126 2.75 3.24 -10.75
C GLY A 126 1.82 4.36 -11.23
N SER A 127 0.99 4.07 -12.23
CA SER A 127 -0.02 4.98 -12.79
C SER A 127 -1.04 5.47 -11.76
N ASN A 128 -1.29 4.72 -10.69
CA ASN A 128 -2.22 5.11 -9.63
C ASN A 128 -1.63 6.14 -8.65
N TYR A 129 -0.33 6.40 -8.72
CA TYR A 129 0.39 7.27 -7.78
C TYR A 129 0.90 8.55 -8.43
N ALA A 130 1.38 8.49 -9.68
CA ALA A 130 1.95 9.68 -10.34
C ALA A 130 0.97 10.88 -10.37
N PRO A 131 -0.33 10.72 -10.70
CA PRO A 131 -1.28 11.84 -10.72
C PRO A 131 -1.56 12.42 -9.32
N THR A 132 -1.37 11.65 -8.24
CA THR A 132 -1.72 12.09 -6.88
C THR A 132 -0.74 13.11 -6.32
N VAL A 133 0.47 13.21 -6.90
CA VAL A 133 1.53 14.11 -6.41
C VAL A 133 1.11 15.59 -6.52
N ALA A 134 0.49 15.97 -7.63
CA ALA A 134 0.01 17.33 -7.83
C ALA A 134 -1.10 17.69 -6.83
N VAL A 135 -2.04 16.77 -6.60
CA VAL A 135 -3.14 16.94 -5.63
C VAL A 135 -2.63 17.01 -4.20
N GLN A 136 -1.67 16.17 -3.83
CA GLN A 136 -1.03 16.20 -2.52
C GLN A 136 -0.30 17.54 -2.26
N ARG A 137 0.35 18.09 -3.30
CA ARG A 137 0.98 19.41 -3.22
C ARG A 137 -0.06 20.52 -3.06
N TYR A 138 -1.18 20.46 -3.80
CA TYR A 138 -2.30 21.38 -3.66
C TYR A 138 -2.90 21.35 -2.25
N ALA A 139 -3.17 20.15 -1.72
CA ALA A 139 -3.67 19.96 -0.36
C ALA A 139 -2.75 20.59 0.70
N LEU A 140 -1.43 20.41 0.56
CA LEU A 140 -0.48 20.96 1.51
C LEU A 140 -0.34 22.48 1.38
N LYS A 141 -0.18 23.00 0.15
CA LYS A 141 0.12 24.42 -0.09
C LYS A 141 -1.07 25.34 0.09
N GLU A 142 -2.22 24.95 -0.46
CA GLU A 142 -3.39 25.82 -0.52
C GLU A 142 -4.30 25.61 0.71
N HIS A 143 -4.31 24.42 1.29
CA HIS A 143 -5.24 24.03 2.36
C HIS A 143 -4.57 23.59 3.66
N ASN A 144 -3.23 23.58 3.71
CA ASN A 144 -2.46 23.13 4.88
C ASN A 144 -2.90 21.73 5.40
N CYS A 145 -3.28 20.85 4.47
CA CYS A 145 -3.69 19.48 4.74
C CYS A 145 -2.52 18.53 4.44
N GLN A 146 -2.26 17.59 5.36
CA GLN A 146 -1.12 16.68 5.23
C GLN A 146 -1.40 15.50 4.30
N GLN A 147 -2.67 15.15 4.08
CA GLN A 147 -3.11 14.06 3.20
C GLN A 147 -4.41 14.44 2.47
N VAL A 148 -4.77 13.63 1.49
CA VAL A 148 -6.03 13.76 0.73
C VAL A 148 -6.97 12.63 1.15
N LEU A 149 -8.22 12.96 1.49
CA LEU A 149 -9.31 11.99 1.59
C LEU A 149 -9.92 11.86 0.20
N TRP A 150 -9.78 10.69 -0.41
CA TRP A 150 -10.27 10.44 -1.75
C TRP A 150 -11.77 10.16 -1.74
N LEU A 151 -12.51 10.99 -2.47
CA LEU A 151 -13.95 10.87 -2.66
C LEU A 151 -14.25 10.26 -4.02
N TYR A 152 -15.39 9.57 -4.14
CA TYR A 152 -15.87 9.02 -5.40
C TYR A 152 -17.39 9.03 -5.48
N GLY A 153 -17.92 9.17 -6.70
CA GLY A 153 -19.36 9.13 -6.97
C GLY A 153 -20.10 10.40 -6.57
N ASP A 154 -21.35 10.49 -6.98
CA ASP A 154 -22.24 11.64 -6.72
C ASP A 154 -22.57 11.78 -5.22
N ASP A 155 -22.47 10.68 -4.47
CA ASP A 155 -22.68 10.59 -3.02
C ASP A 155 -21.38 10.80 -2.22
N HIS A 156 -20.27 11.15 -2.88
CA HIS A 156 -18.98 11.46 -2.26
C HIS A 156 -18.48 10.36 -1.30
N GLN A 157 -18.55 9.11 -1.73
CA GLN A 157 -18.07 7.97 -0.96
C GLN A 157 -16.61 8.14 -0.59
N MET A 158 -16.31 8.00 0.70
CA MET A 158 -14.96 7.99 1.21
C MET A 158 -14.27 6.67 0.85
N THR A 159 -13.14 6.74 0.16
CA THR A 159 -12.43 5.55 -0.35
C THR A 159 -11.14 5.27 0.41
N GLU A 160 -10.17 6.19 0.35
CA GLU A 160 -8.82 6.04 0.92
C GLU A 160 -8.29 7.37 1.45
N VAL A 161 -7.26 7.32 2.31
CA VAL A 161 -6.55 8.50 2.82
C VAL A 161 -5.13 8.48 2.28
N GLY A 162 -4.83 9.33 1.30
CA GLY A 162 -3.53 9.38 0.63
C GLY A 162 -3.19 8.05 -0.03
N THR A 163 -2.23 7.31 0.52
CA THR A 163 -1.86 5.95 0.06
C THR A 163 -2.22 4.86 1.08
N MET A 164 -3.10 5.18 2.02
CA MET A 164 -3.54 4.33 3.11
C MET A 164 -5.02 3.98 2.96
N ASN A 165 -5.39 2.79 3.43
CA ASN A 165 -6.78 2.42 3.55
C ASN A 165 -7.47 3.21 4.66
N LEU A 166 -8.74 3.59 4.46
CA LEU A 166 -9.56 4.27 5.46
C LEU A 166 -10.25 3.26 6.38
N PHE A 167 -10.29 3.58 7.68
CA PHE A 167 -11.11 2.91 8.68
C PHE A 167 -11.87 3.99 9.46
N VAL A 168 -13.17 3.76 9.69
CA VAL A 168 -14.01 4.61 10.54
C VAL A 168 -14.55 3.74 11.66
N TYR A 169 -14.32 4.17 12.90
CA TYR A 169 -14.92 3.59 14.08
C TYR A 169 -15.97 4.57 14.60
N TRP A 170 -17.23 4.14 14.66
CA TRP A 170 -18.33 4.96 15.14
C TRP A 170 -19.41 4.11 15.82
N ILE A 171 -20.28 4.77 16.57
CA ILE A 171 -21.56 4.21 17.00
C ILE A 171 -22.58 4.66 15.95
N ASN A 172 -23.21 3.70 15.28
CA ASN A 172 -24.22 4.00 14.27
C ASN A 172 -25.49 4.57 14.92
N GLU A 173 -26.39 5.10 14.09
CA GLU A 173 -27.64 5.75 14.54
C GLU A 173 -28.55 4.82 15.37
N ASN A 174 -28.36 3.50 15.25
CA ASN A 174 -29.11 2.48 15.98
C ASN A 174 -28.40 2.01 17.28
N GLY A 175 -27.31 2.69 17.69
CA GLY A 175 -26.54 2.34 18.90
C GLY A 175 -25.61 1.13 18.74
N GLY A 176 -25.47 0.58 17.53
CA GLY A 176 -24.54 -0.50 17.23
C GLY A 176 -23.16 0.01 16.82
N GLU A 177 -22.10 -0.72 17.14
CA GLU A 177 -20.78 -0.44 16.59
C GLU A 177 -20.78 -0.64 15.07
N GLY A 178 -20.41 0.39 14.33
CA GLY A 178 -20.28 0.34 12.87
C GLY A 178 -18.84 0.46 12.42
N SER A 179 -18.50 -0.19 11.31
CA SER A 179 -17.24 0.01 10.60
C SER A 179 -17.50 0.21 9.11
N VAL A 180 -16.98 1.29 8.52
CA VAL A 180 -16.97 1.45 7.07
C VAL A 180 -15.86 0.57 6.49
N ARG A 181 -16.20 -0.27 5.53
CA ARG A 181 -15.26 -1.14 4.82
C ARG A 181 -14.92 -0.54 3.45
N LEU A 182 -13.65 -0.72 3.06
CA LEU A 182 -13.12 -0.36 1.74
C LEU A 182 -14.00 -0.91 0.62
N TRP A 183 -14.33 -0.05 -0.34
CA TRP A 183 -15.04 -0.42 -1.55
C TRP A 183 -14.22 -1.42 -2.38
N TYR A 184 -14.81 -2.60 -2.59
CA TYR A 184 -14.23 -3.69 -3.37
C TYR A 184 -14.07 -3.25 -4.84
N GLY A 185 -12.83 -3.21 -5.33
CA GLY A 185 -12.49 -2.98 -6.75
C GLY A 185 -11.88 -1.61 -7.07
N MET A 186 -11.99 -0.62 -6.18
CA MET A 186 -11.38 0.69 -6.34
C MET A 186 -10.16 0.91 -5.46
N CYS A 187 -10.17 0.35 -4.25
CA CYS A 187 -9.09 0.50 -3.27
C CYS A 187 -8.05 -0.61 -3.41
N CYS A 188 -6.78 -0.25 -3.22
CA CYS A 188 -5.72 -1.25 -3.22
C CYS A 188 -5.71 -1.96 -1.86
N MET A 189 -6.05 -3.26 -1.84
CA MET A 189 -6.01 -4.05 -0.60
C MET A 189 -4.57 -4.13 -0.07
N SER A 190 -4.40 -3.96 1.23
CA SER A 190 -3.09 -3.96 1.88
C SER A 190 -3.01 -5.03 2.96
N SER A 191 -1.81 -5.57 3.17
CA SER A 191 -1.56 -6.55 4.22
C SER A 191 -1.89 -6.01 5.63
N ALA A 192 -1.89 -4.67 5.80
CA ALA A 192 -2.29 -4.01 7.04
C ALA A 192 -3.82 -3.99 7.18
N SER A 193 -4.55 -3.61 6.13
CA SER A 193 -6.02 -3.61 6.18
C SER A 193 -6.59 -5.02 6.33
N ASP A 194 -5.95 -6.02 5.74
CA ASP A 194 -6.31 -7.43 5.92
C ASP A 194 -5.96 -7.99 7.32
N SER A 195 -5.23 -7.22 8.16
CA SER A 195 -4.83 -7.63 9.52
C SER A 195 -5.61 -6.94 10.64
N VAL A 196 -6.34 -5.86 10.34
CA VAL A 196 -7.19 -5.19 11.33
C VAL A 196 -8.37 -6.11 11.65
N PRO A 197 -8.56 -6.53 12.92
CA PRO A 197 -9.69 -7.37 13.32
C PRO A 197 -11.01 -6.70 12.97
N ARG A 198 -12.02 -7.49 12.61
CA ARG A 198 -13.37 -6.94 12.41
C ARG A 198 -14.00 -6.73 13.79
N PRO A 199 -14.70 -5.62 14.02
CA PRO A 199 -15.54 -5.49 15.21
C PRO A 199 -16.50 -6.69 15.26
N GLY A 200 -16.53 -7.40 16.38
CA GLY A 200 -17.40 -8.57 16.59
C GLY A 200 -16.90 -9.93 16.10
N THR A 201 -15.66 -10.07 15.61
CA THR A 201 -15.07 -11.40 15.26
C THR A 201 -14.16 -12.01 16.33
N ASP A 202 -14.15 -11.47 17.54
CA ASP A 202 -13.56 -12.15 18.70
C ASP A 202 -14.46 -13.32 19.09
N HIS A 203 -14.20 -14.49 18.52
CA HIS A 203 -14.60 -15.73 19.15
C HIS A 203 -13.65 -15.95 20.33
N ARG A 204 -14.19 -15.79 21.55
CA ARG A 204 -13.62 -16.39 22.75
C ARG A 204 -13.40 -17.88 22.58
#